data_AF-Q4CRU4-F1
#
_entry.id   AF-Q4CRU4-F1
#
_cell.length_a   1.000
_cell.length_b   1.000
_cell.length_c   1.000
_cell.angle_alpha   90.00
_cell.angle_beta   90.00
_cell.angle_gamma   90.00
#
_symmetry.space_group_name_H-M   'P 1'
#
loop_
_entity.id
_entity.type
_entity.pdbx_description
1 polymer ?
#
loop_
_entity_poly.entity_id
_entity_poly.type
_entity_poly.pdbx_seq_one_letter_code
_entity_poly.pdbx_strand_id
1 'polypeptide(L)'
;MESKKNAHRLSRIFRKPKVMVAPRSWREDGGENTLHSGVPLSLLNAMVHELTDDDKTRVAAQQDPPSVLQEELAKRAARFGLAVGGHNGNGGDAAAGDDSMRKRMERFGTTEPPPLPVLVVDEATLKSREARFKSEEAKTMDEAMQKRLARFGAAPAVVELKLSEADREAMARRESRFASC
;
A
#
# COMPACT_ATOMS: atom_id res chain seq x y z
N MET A 1 -10.94 -32.21 -34.77
CA MET A 1 -11.54 -33.36 -34.02
C MET A 1 -11.38 -33.18 -32.49
N GLU A 2 -10.70 -32.12 -32.04
CA GLU A 2 -10.34 -31.83 -30.65
C GLU A 2 -11.51 -31.49 -29.71
N SER A 3 -12.61 -30.92 -30.22
CA SER A 3 -13.71 -30.42 -29.37
C SER A 3 -14.40 -31.52 -28.56
N LYS A 4 -14.58 -32.72 -29.13
CA LYS A 4 -15.17 -33.87 -28.44
C LYS A 4 -14.30 -34.38 -27.28
N LYS A 5 -12.97 -34.37 -27.44
CA LYS A 5 -12.03 -34.79 -26.39
C LYS A 5 -12.08 -33.81 -25.21
N ASN A 6 -12.23 -32.51 -25.47
CA ASN A 6 -12.34 -31.50 -24.42
C ASN A 6 -13.63 -31.66 -23.60
N ALA A 7 -14.77 -31.87 -24.27
CA ALA A 7 -16.05 -32.12 -23.60
C ALA A 7 -16.00 -33.34 -22.64
N HIS A 8 -15.34 -34.43 -23.05
CA HIS A 8 -15.14 -35.60 -22.19
C HIS A 8 -14.23 -35.30 -20.98
N ARG A 9 -13.16 -34.51 -21.17
CA ARG A 9 -12.26 -34.08 -20.06
C ARG A 9 -13.00 -33.19 -19.06
N LEU A 10 -13.75 -32.20 -19.53
CA LEU A 10 -14.50 -31.28 -18.66
C LEU A 10 -15.58 -32.01 -17.88
N SER A 11 -16.36 -32.87 -18.55
CA SER A 11 -17.39 -33.66 -17.85
C SER A 11 -16.79 -34.61 -16.82
N ARG A 12 -15.55 -35.11 -16.98
CA ARG A 12 -14.87 -35.90 -15.95
C ARG A 12 -14.43 -35.06 -14.75
N ILE A 13 -13.97 -33.83 -14.95
CA ILE A 13 -13.56 -32.91 -13.86
C ILE A 13 -14.79 -32.43 -13.08
N PHE A 14 -15.87 -32.09 -13.79
CA PHE A 14 -17.12 -31.62 -13.19
C PHE A 14 -18.10 -32.75 -12.84
N ARG A 15 -17.69 -34.02 -12.93
CA ARG A 15 -18.48 -35.13 -12.36
C ARG A 15 -18.51 -34.91 -10.86
N LYS A 16 -19.65 -34.37 -10.38
CA LYS A 16 -19.95 -34.28 -8.96
C LYS A 16 -19.62 -35.63 -8.33
N PRO A 17 -18.74 -35.71 -7.32
CA PRO A 17 -18.49 -36.97 -6.66
C PRO A 17 -19.83 -37.54 -6.18
N LYS A 18 -20.12 -38.80 -6.54
CA LYS A 18 -21.27 -39.58 -6.05
C LYS A 18 -21.14 -39.94 -4.57
N VAL A 19 -20.31 -39.23 -3.80
CA VAL A 19 -20.23 -39.39 -2.36
C VAL A 19 -21.25 -38.40 -1.80
N MET A 20 -22.30 -38.96 -1.19
CA MET A 20 -23.31 -38.24 -0.44
C MET A 20 -22.73 -37.61 0.84
N VAL A 21 -21.66 -36.83 0.73
CA VAL A 21 -21.33 -35.90 1.81
C VAL A 21 -22.45 -34.87 1.77
N ALA A 22 -23.40 -35.03 2.69
CA ALA A 22 -24.44 -34.05 2.91
C ALA A 22 -23.76 -32.67 2.95
N PRO A 23 -24.27 -31.67 2.21
CA PRO A 23 -23.72 -30.32 2.26
C PRO A 23 -23.52 -29.95 3.72
N ARG A 24 -22.29 -29.58 4.11
CA ARG A 24 -21.98 -29.15 5.46
C ARG A 24 -22.99 -28.07 5.83
N SER A 25 -23.96 -28.41 6.67
CA SER A 25 -24.95 -27.47 7.15
C SER A 25 -24.25 -26.59 8.17
N TRP A 26 -24.27 -25.29 7.93
CA TRP A 26 -23.80 -24.29 8.90
C TRP A 26 -24.76 -24.11 10.09
N ARG A 27 -25.74 -25.00 10.25
CA ARG A 27 -26.62 -24.99 11.41
C ARG A 27 -26.10 -26.02 12.40
N GLU A 28 -25.63 -25.54 13.53
CA GLU A 28 -25.31 -26.38 14.68
C GLU A 28 -26.61 -26.84 15.32
N ASP A 29 -26.81 -28.15 15.33
CA ASP A 29 -27.85 -28.81 16.10
C ASP A 29 -27.61 -28.55 17.59
N GLY A 30 -28.47 -27.71 18.19
CA GLY A 30 -29.15 -28.03 19.44
C GLY A 30 -28.30 -28.30 20.70
N GLY A 31 -27.08 -27.81 20.81
CA GLY A 31 -26.35 -27.78 22.08
C GLY A 31 -26.68 -26.51 22.85
N GLU A 32 -27.27 -26.63 24.03
CA GLU A 32 -27.62 -25.56 24.98
C GLU A 32 -26.46 -24.68 25.51
N ASN A 33 -25.30 -24.75 24.87
CA ASN A 33 -24.28 -23.72 24.95
C ASN A 33 -24.44 -22.82 23.73
N THR A 34 -24.96 -21.61 23.93
CA THR A 34 -25.14 -20.55 22.92
C THR A 34 -23.86 -20.34 22.11
N LEU A 35 -23.74 -21.02 20.98
CA LEU A 35 -22.65 -20.86 20.03
C LEU A 35 -23.03 -19.70 19.09
N HIS A 36 -22.24 -18.62 19.11
CA HIS A 36 -22.33 -17.54 18.13
C HIS A 36 -21.34 -17.83 17.00
N SER A 37 -21.85 -18.18 15.81
CA SER A 37 -21.01 -18.51 14.65
C SER A 37 -19.96 -19.61 14.93
N GLY A 38 -20.33 -20.64 15.71
CA GLY A 38 -19.46 -21.74 16.10
C GLY A 38 -18.48 -21.44 17.25
N VAL A 39 -18.53 -20.24 17.84
CA VAL A 39 -17.72 -19.88 19.01
C VAL A 39 -18.63 -19.82 20.24
N PRO A 40 -18.25 -20.43 21.39
CA PRO A 40 -19.07 -20.37 22.59
C PRO A 40 -19.18 -18.94 23.10
N LEU A 41 -20.42 -18.50 23.41
CA LEU A 41 -20.68 -17.14 23.89
C LEU A 41 -19.94 -16.83 25.20
N SER A 42 -19.67 -17.83 26.04
CA SER A 42 -18.83 -17.67 27.24
C SER A 42 -17.41 -17.19 26.91
N LEU A 43 -16.82 -17.69 25.83
CA LEU A 43 -15.48 -17.27 25.37
C LEU A 43 -15.53 -15.85 24.79
N LEU A 44 -16.58 -15.51 24.03
CA LEU A 44 -16.78 -14.15 23.54
C LEU A 44 -16.93 -13.16 24.70
N ASN A 45 -17.73 -13.50 25.72
CA ASN A 45 -17.89 -12.67 26.91
C ASN A 45 -16.58 -12.52 27.68
N ALA A 46 -15.78 -13.58 27.80
CA ALA A 46 -14.45 -13.50 28.41
C ALA A 46 -13.52 -12.54 27.64
N MET A 47 -13.48 -12.64 26.30
CA MET A 47 -12.69 -11.72 25.47
C MET A 47 -13.17 -10.27 25.58
N VAL A 48 -14.48 -10.03 25.69
CA VAL A 48 -15.04 -8.69 25.90
C VAL A 48 -14.64 -8.12 27.27
N HIS A 49 -14.50 -8.96 28.29
CA HIS A 49 -13.99 -8.54 29.60
C HIS A 49 -12.49 -8.20 29.59
N GLU A 50 -11.71 -8.77 28.66
CA GLU A 50 -10.29 -8.47 28.50
C GLU A 50 -10.01 -7.18 27.71
N LEU A 51 -11.01 -6.63 27.01
CA LEU A 51 -10.87 -5.35 26.29
C LEU A 51 -10.60 -4.21 27.27
N THR A 52 -9.59 -3.40 26.94
CA THR A 52 -9.30 -2.18 27.70
C THR A 52 -10.43 -1.16 27.53
N ASP A 53 -10.54 -0.20 28.45
CA ASP A 53 -11.56 0.85 28.35
C ASP A 53 -11.34 1.75 27.12
N ASP A 54 -10.08 1.88 26.67
CA ASP A 54 -9.73 2.53 25.40
C ASP A 54 -10.27 1.75 24.19
N ASP A 55 -10.26 0.42 24.23
CA ASP A 55 -10.86 -0.41 23.18
C ASP A 55 -12.39 -0.28 23.19
N LYS A 56 -13.03 -0.31 24.37
CA LYS A 56 -14.49 -0.17 24.49
C LYS A 56 -14.97 1.19 23.96
N THR A 57 -14.24 2.26 24.26
CA THR A 57 -14.57 3.61 23.76
C THR A 57 -14.38 3.72 22.25
N ARG A 58 -13.32 3.13 21.68
CA ARG A 58 -13.14 3.04 20.21
C ARG A 58 -14.26 2.26 19.53
N VAL A 59 -14.64 1.11 20.08
CA VAL A 59 -15.75 0.29 19.56
C VAL A 59 -17.07 1.05 19.63
N ALA A 60 -17.36 1.75 20.73
CA ALA A 60 -18.54 2.60 20.85
C ALA A 60 -18.56 3.74 19.82
N ALA A 61 -17.38 4.27 19.47
CA ALA A 61 -17.21 5.28 18.42
C ALA A 61 -17.20 4.69 16.99
N GLN A 62 -17.39 3.38 16.83
CA GLN A 62 -17.27 2.67 15.55
C GLN A 62 -15.93 2.92 14.84
N GLN A 63 -14.87 3.14 15.62
CA GLN A 63 -13.52 3.32 15.09
C GLN A 63 -12.82 1.97 14.95
N ASP A 64 -12.19 1.76 13.80
CA ASP A 64 -11.36 0.58 13.56
C ASP A 64 -10.14 0.56 14.50
N PRO A 65 -9.67 -0.64 14.91
CA PRO A 65 -8.45 -0.77 15.68
C PRO A 65 -7.25 -0.18 14.91
N PRO A 66 -6.22 0.36 15.60
CA PRO A 66 -5.05 0.94 14.95
C PRO A 66 -4.35 -0.11 14.10
N SER A 67 -3.94 0.27 12.89
CA SER A 67 -3.13 -0.61 12.05
C SER A 67 -1.74 -0.82 12.68
N VAL A 68 -1.09 -1.94 12.36
CA VAL A 68 0.29 -2.24 12.80
C VAL A 68 1.25 -1.09 12.47
N LEU A 69 1.08 -0.43 11.32
CA LEU A 69 1.89 0.73 10.93
C LEU A 69 1.66 1.94 11.84
N GLN A 70 0.42 2.20 12.25
CA GLN A 70 0.08 3.29 13.16
C GLN A 70 0.66 3.05 14.55
N GLU A 71 0.62 1.82 15.05
CA GLU A 71 1.24 1.45 16.32
C GLU A 71 2.77 1.61 16.28
N GLU A 72 3.43 1.15 15.22
CA GLU A 72 4.89 1.29 15.07
C GLU A 72 5.31 2.77 14.92
N LEU A 73 4.49 3.58 14.23
CA LEU A 73 4.71 5.02 14.12
C LEU A 73 4.51 5.69 15.48
N ALA A 74 3.45 5.34 16.22
CA ALA A 74 3.20 5.84 17.56
C ALA A 74 4.32 5.47 18.53
N LYS A 75 4.82 4.22 18.50
CA LYS A 75 6.01 3.80 19.27
C LYS A 75 7.23 4.61 18.89
N ARG A 76 7.50 4.79 17.59
CA ARG A 76 8.63 5.60 17.11
C ARG A 76 8.53 7.03 17.59
N ALA A 77 7.35 7.63 17.51
CA ALA A 77 7.14 9.01 17.89
C ALA A 77 7.22 9.22 19.40
N ALA A 78 6.69 8.29 20.21
CA ALA A 78 6.87 8.28 21.65
C ALA A 78 8.36 8.29 22.05
N ARG A 79 9.22 7.58 21.31
CA ARG A 79 10.68 7.62 21.54
C ARG A 79 11.30 9.00 21.31
N PHE A 80 10.68 9.82 20.47
CA PHE A 80 11.13 11.19 20.18
C PHE A 80 10.31 12.25 20.93
N GLY A 81 9.33 11.87 21.76
CA GLY A 81 8.40 12.80 22.39
C GLY A 81 7.42 13.46 21.41
N LEU A 82 7.23 12.88 20.22
CA LEU A 82 6.23 13.36 19.26
C LEU A 82 4.89 12.69 19.53
N ALA A 83 3.83 13.49 19.64
CA ALA A 83 2.46 12.98 19.67
C ALA A 83 2.04 12.55 18.25
N VAL A 84 1.68 11.28 18.08
CA VAL A 84 1.02 10.77 16.87
C VAL A 84 -0.40 10.39 17.27
N GLY A 85 -1.24 11.40 17.43
CA GLY A 85 -2.64 11.21 17.77
C GLY A 85 -3.45 12.36 17.23
N GLY A 86 -4.46 12.05 16.42
CA GLY A 86 -5.52 12.99 16.07
C GLY A 86 -5.52 13.48 14.62
N HIS A 87 -6.05 12.65 13.72
CA HIS A 87 -6.85 13.17 12.61
C HIS A 87 -8.18 13.69 13.19
N ASN A 88 -8.12 14.83 13.89
CA ASN A 88 -9.23 15.71 14.23
C ASN A 88 -8.70 16.80 15.17
N GLY A 89 -8.47 17.98 14.61
CA GLY A 89 -8.47 19.24 15.36
C GLY A 89 -7.30 19.49 16.31
N ASN A 90 -6.58 20.57 16.04
CA ASN A 90 -5.78 21.33 17.00
C ASN A 90 -4.48 20.68 17.49
N GLY A 91 -3.42 20.80 16.68
CA GLY A 91 -2.25 21.65 16.97
C GLY A 91 -1.77 21.88 18.42
N GLY A 92 -1.94 20.90 19.31
CA GLY A 92 -1.74 21.04 20.76
C GLY A 92 -0.30 21.23 21.24
N ASP A 93 0.70 21.23 20.35
CA ASP A 93 2.09 21.56 20.69
C ASP A 93 2.71 22.60 19.75
N ALA A 94 1.89 23.36 19.02
CA ALA A 94 2.36 24.49 18.21
C ALA A 94 3.05 25.58 19.05
N ALA A 95 2.66 25.76 20.33
CA ALA A 95 3.24 26.77 21.21
C ALA A 95 4.66 26.41 21.70
N ALA A 96 4.91 25.14 22.06
CA ALA A 96 6.27 24.69 22.42
C ALA A 96 7.16 24.56 21.17
N GLY A 97 6.55 24.23 20.03
CA GLY A 97 7.20 24.22 18.72
C GLY A 97 7.78 25.60 18.36
N ASP A 98 6.99 26.67 18.49
CA ASP A 98 7.40 28.01 18.04
C ASP A 98 8.61 28.55 18.81
N ASP A 99 8.66 28.40 20.15
CA ASP A 99 9.81 28.81 20.96
C ASP A 99 11.06 27.97 20.68
N SER A 100 10.90 26.64 20.52
CA SER A 100 12.00 25.76 20.14
C SER A 100 12.54 26.09 18.74
N MET A 101 11.64 26.49 17.84
CA MET A 101 11.95 26.88 16.47
C MET A 101 12.65 28.24 16.46
N ARG A 102 12.20 29.21 17.25
CA ARG A 102 12.87 30.51 17.42
C ARG A 102 14.29 30.35 17.98
N LYS A 103 14.48 29.59 19.06
CA LYS A 103 15.82 29.27 19.59
C LYS A 103 16.70 28.57 18.56
N ARG A 104 16.12 27.69 17.73
CA ARG A 104 16.84 27.07 16.60
C ARG A 104 17.21 28.10 15.54
N MET A 105 16.31 29.00 15.17
CA MET A 105 16.56 30.09 14.22
C MET A 105 17.68 31.03 14.71
N GLU A 106 17.70 31.34 16.01
CA GLU A 106 18.78 32.10 16.66
C GLU A 106 20.12 31.34 16.61
N ARG A 107 20.11 30.02 16.87
CA ARG A 107 21.33 29.19 16.84
C ARG A 107 21.90 28.96 15.45
N PHE A 108 21.04 28.79 14.45
CA PHE A 108 21.43 28.50 13.07
C PHE A 108 21.43 29.73 12.16
N GLY A 109 21.08 30.90 12.68
CA GLY A 109 21.25 32.19 12.00
C GLY A 109 20.33 32.40 10.81
N THR A 110 19.05 32.04 10.91
CA THR A 110 18.04 32.42 9.90
C THR A 110 17.23 33.62 10.38
N THR A 111 17.93 34.70 10.76
CA THR A 111 17.32 36.00 11.03
C THR A 111 17.78 36.94 9.92
N GLU A 112 16.89 37.22 8.97
CA GLU A 112 17.01 38.24 7.92
C GLU A 112 18.18 38.01 6.93
N PRO A 113 17.92 37.86 5.62
CA PRO A 113 19.00 37.62 4.67
C PRO A 113 19.87 38.89 4.57
N PRO A 114 21.14 38.91 5.02
CA PRO A 114 22.07 39.89 4.46
C PRO A 114 22.14 39.62 2.95
N PRO A 115 22.38 40.63 2.09
CA PRO A 115 22.35 40.46 0.65
C PRO A 115 23.24 39.29 0.29
N LEU A 116 22.61 38.25 -0.28
CA LEU A 116 23.21 36.96 -0.55
C LEU A 116 24.59 37.20 -1.20
N PRO A 117 25.72 36.81 -0.57
CA PRO A 117 26.87 36.51 -1.39
C PRO A 117 26.38 35.38 -2.28
N VAL A 118 26.32 35.64 -3.59
CA VAL A 118 26.09 34.60 -4.59
C VAL A 118 27.12 33.54 -4.28
N LEU A 119 26.71 32.48 -3.59
CA LEU A 119 27.49 31.26 -3.48
C LEU A 119 27.47 30.73 -4.90
N VAL A 120 28.40 31.24 -5.70
CA VAL A 120 28.80 30.65 -6.97
C VAL A 120 29.40 29.32 -6.56
N VAL A 121 28.51 28.33 -6.42
CA VAL A 121 28.90 26.94 -6.22
C VAL A 121 29.50 26.55 -7.56
N ASP A 122 30.83 26.56 -7.64
CA ASP A 122 31.55 26.21 -8.85
C ASP A 122 31.00 24.89 -9.40
N GLU A 123 30.75 24.80 -10.70
CA GLU A 123 30.17 23.61 -11.33
C GLU A 123 30.93 22.31 -10.98
N ALA A 124 32.24 22.43 -10.71
CA ALA A 124 33.08 21.33 -10.24
C ALA A 124 32.66 20.78 -8.87
N THR A 125 32.23 21.64 -7.94
CA THR A 125 31.75 21.24 -6.61
C THR A 125 30.38 20.58 -6.68
N LEU A 126 29.49 21.07 -7.55
CA LEU A 126 28.20 20.44 -7.85
C LEU A 126 28.37 19.05 -8.45
N LYS A 127 29.22 18.90 -9.47
CA LYS A 127 29.53 17.58 -10.07
C LYS A 127 30.16 16.62 -9.05
N SER A 128 31.06 17.10 -8.20
CA SER A 128 31.67 16.30 -7.14
C SER A 128 30.63 15.84 -6.11
N ARG A 129 29.67 16.69 -5.77
CA ARG A 129 28.55 16.36 -4.88
C ARG A 129 27.66 15.31 -5.53
N GLU A 130 27.24 15.52 -6.77
CA GLU A 130 26.42 14.55 -7.51
C GLU A 130 27.12 13.19 -7.64
N ALA A 131 28.42 13.15 -7.93
CA ALA A 131 29.17 11.91 -7.99
C ALA A 131 29.17 11.14 -6.65
N ARG A 132 29.18 11.86 -5.51
CA ARG A 132 29.07 11.24 -4.18
C ARG A 132 27.66 10.74 -3.87
N PHE A 133 26.63 11.41 -4.39
CA PHE A 133 25.23 11.09 -4.09
C PHE A 133 24.53 10.22 -5.14
N LYS A 134 25.15 9.94 -6.29
CA LYS A 134 24.68 8.89 -7.20
C LYS A 134 24.67 7.57 -6.42
N SER A 135 23.46 7.10 -6.10
CA SER A 135 23.24 5.83 -5.44
C SER A 135 23.89 4.71 -6.26
N GLU A 136 24.40 3.68 -5.59
CA GLU A 136 24.92 2.48 -6.26
C GLU A 136 23.90 1.94 -7.28
N GLU A 137 22.61 1.99 -6.94
CA GLU A 137 21.51 1.62 -7.83
C GLU A 137 21.47 2.43 -9.14
N ALA A 138 21.62 3.77 -9.08
CA ALA A 138 21.66 4.60 -10.27
C ALA A 138 22.87 4.27 -11.17
N LYS A 139 24.04 3.98 -10.56
CA LYS A 139 25.22 3.54 -11.32
C LYS A 139 24.97 2.20 -12.02
N THR A 140 24.36 1.23 -11.34
CA THR A 140 24.03 -0.07 -11.93
C THR A 140 23.04 0.05 -13.09
N MET A 141 22.07 0.97 -12.99
CA MET A 141 21.09 1.25 -14.04
C MET A 141 21.73 1.90 -15.26
N ASP A 142 22.61 2.89 -15.06
CA ASP A 142 23.37 3.53 -16.13
C ASP A 142 24.26 2.52 -16.88
N GLU A 143 24.97 1.65 -16.15
CA GLU A 143 25.78 0.58 -16.74
C GLU A 143 24.93 -0.44 -17.51
N ALA A 144 23.78 -0.85 -16.96
CA ALA A 144 22.86 -1.77 -17.63
C ALA A 144 22.25 -1.15 -18.90
N MET A 145 21.93 0.15 -18.87
CA MET A 145 21.44 0.89 -20.02
C MET A 145 22.52 1.01 -21.09
N GLN A 146 23.76 1.36 -20.72
CA GLN A 146 24.90 1.40 -21.66
C GLN A 146 25.15 0.04 -22.30
N LYS A 147 25.11 -1.05 -21.53
CA LYS A 147 25.24 -2.42 -22.04
C LYS A 147 24.10 -2.79 -23.00
N ARG A 148 22.87 -2.34 -22.73
CA ARG A 148 21.73 -2.52 -23.63
C ARG A 148 21.89 -1.72 -24.92
N LEU A 149 22.30 -0.44 -24.84
CA LEU A 149 22.54 0.41 -26.00
C LEU A 149 23.66 -0.14 -26.89
N ALA A 150 24.75 -0.63 -26.29
CA ALA A 150 25.83 -1.29 -27.03
C ALA A 150 25.38 -2.58 -27.71
N ARG A 151 24.45 -3.33 -27.10
CA ARG A 151 23.99 -4.63 -27.62
C ARG A 151 22.83 -4.53 -28.61
N PHE A 152 21.93 -3.59 -28.42
CA PHE A 152 20.67 -3.47 -29.16
C PHE A 152 20.57 -2.19 -30.00
N GLY A 153 21.54 -1.27 -29.90
CA GLY A 153 21.43 0.06 -30.49
C GLY A 153 20.50 0.97 -29.68
N ALA A 154 20.38 2.23 -30.13
CA ALA A 154 19.49 3.21 -29.51
C ALA A 154 18.04 2.70 -29.48
N ALA A 155 17.32 2.99 -28.39
CA ALA A 155 15.96 2.53 -28.17
C ALA A 155 15.07 2.78 -29.42
N PRO A 156 14.30 1.78 -29.88
CA PRO A 156 13.50 1.93 -31.08
C PRO A 156 12.53 3.09 -30.89
N ALA A 157 12.53 4.02 -31.86
CA ALA A 157 11.59 5.13 -31.92
C ALA A 157 10.16 4.59 -31.75
N VAL A 158 9.32 5.33 -31.02
CA VAL A 158 7.93 4.98 -30.72
C VAL A 158 7.20 4.65 -32.02
N VAL A 159 7.08 3.36 -32.35
CA VAL A 159 6.28 2.92 -33.49
C VAL A 159 4.84 2.99 -33.03
N GLU A 160 4.12 4.02 -33.47
CA GLU A 160 2.67 4.08 -33.35
C GLU A 160 2.08 2.84 -34.04
N LEU A 161 1.68 1.84 -33.27
CA LEU A 161 0.96 0.67 -33.76
C LEU A 161 -0.39 1.14 -34.33
N LYS A 162 -0.43 1.43 -35.64
CA LYS A 162 -1.68 1.65 -36.37
C LYS A 162 -2.39 0.30 -36.44
N LEU A 163 -3.26 0.01 -35.48
CA LEU A 163 -4.15 -1.15 -35.54
C LEU A 163 -4.96 -1.09 -36.83
N SER A 164 -5.07 -2.23 -37.53
CA SER A 164 -5.89 -2.32 -38.74
C SER A 164 -7.36 -2.08 -38.38
N GLU A 165 -8.18 -1.69 -39.37
CA GLU A 165 -9.62 -1.45 -39.15
C GLU A 165 -10.32 -2.71 -38.60
N ALA A 166 -9.90 -3.89 -39.05
CA ALA A 166 -10.37 -5.18 -38.56
C ALA A 166 -10.05 -5.39 -37.07
N ASP A 167 -8.87 -4.99 -36.61
CA ASP A 167 -8.47 -5.12 -35.20
C ASP A 167 -9.25 -4.18 -34.29
N ARG A 168 -9.56 -2.96 -34.77
CA ARG A 168 -10.42 -2.03 -34.03
C ARG A 168 -11.85 -2.56 -33.91
N GLU A 169 -12.42 -3.11 -34.98
CA GLU A 169 -13.76 -3.70 -34.93
C GLU A 169 -13.81 -4.93 -34.00
N ALA A 170 -12.77 -5.76 -34.01
CA ALA A 170 -12.65 -6.91 -33.11
C ALA A 170 -12.56 -6.48 -31.63
N MET A 171 -11.80 -5.43 -31.32
CA MET A 171 -11.77 -4.87 -29.96
C MET A 171 -13.13 -4.28 -29.57
N ALA A 172 -13.78 -3.51 -30.43
CA ALA A 172 -15.10 -2.92 -30.13
C ALA A 172 -16.17 -4.01 -29.89
N ARG A 173 -16.15 -5.12 -30.65
CA ARG A 173 -17.01 -6.28 -30.41
C ARG A 173 -16.69 -6.97 -29.07
N ARG A 174 -15.42 -7.00 -28.68
CA ARG A 174 -15.01 -7.57 -27.40
C ARG A 174 -15.45 -6.66 -26.25
N GLU A 175 -15.22 -5.37 -26.35
CA GLU A 175 -15.62 -4.38 -25.34
C GLU A 175 -17.13 -4.35 -25.12
N SER A 176 -17.93 -4.37 -26.19
CA SER A 176 -19.41 -4.44 -26.05
C SER A 176 -19.90 -5.71 -25.36
N ARG A 177 -19.21 -6.85 -25.53
CA ARG A 177 -19.53 -8.10 -24.81
C ARG A 177 -19.19 -8.06 -23.32
N PHE A 178 -18.14 -7.32 -22.94
CA PHE A 178 -17.72 -7.22 -21.54
C PHE A 178 -18.33 -6.04 -20.80
N ALA A 179 -18.78 -5.00 -21.50
CA ALA A 179 -19.42 -3.82 -20.90
C ALA A 179 -20.86 -4.09 -20.42
N SER A 180 -21.52 -5.16 -20.88
CA SER A 180 -22.87 -5.53 -20.45
C SER A 180 -22.91 -6.58 -19.33
N CYS A 181 -21.80 -6.77 -18.60
CA CYS A 181 -21.71 -7.61 -17.40
C CYS A 181 -21.42 -6.73 -16.19
#